data_AF-E3N5G6-F1
#
_entry.id   AF-E3N5G6-F1
#
_cell.length_a   1.000
_cell.length_b   1.000
_cell.length_c   1.000
_cell.angle_alpha   90.00
_cell.angle_beta   90.00
_cell.angle_gamma   90.00
#
_symmetry.space_group_name_H-M   'P 1'
#
loop_
_entity.id
_entity.type
_entity.pdbx_description
1 polymer ?
#
loop_
_entity_poly.entity_id
_entity_poly.type
_entity_poly.pdbx_seq_one_letter_code
_entity_poly.pdbx_strand_id
1 'polypeptide(L)' 'MCAKGPCAFLVRAPISIFVGQSEPKGPPGPDGKPGADGNPGQPGPVGPPGTPGERGICPKYCAIDGGIFFEDGTRR' A
#
# COMPACT_ATOMS: atom_id res chain seq x y z
N MET A 1 14.05 4.58 92.86
CA MET A 1 14.38 3.96 91.56
C MET A 1 13.11 3.91 90.71
N CYS A 2 13.25 4.21 89.41
CA CYS A 2 12.29 3.97 88.32
C CYS A 2 11.48 2.66 88.52
N ALA A 3 10.18 2.60 88.19
CA ALA A 3 9.73 2.65 86.81
C ALA A 3 8.42 3.42 86.60
N LYS A 4 8.40 4.09 85.45
CA LYS A 4 7.33 4.91 84.89
C LYS A 4 6.17 4.03 84.36
N GLY A 5 4.94 4.48 84.64
CA GLY A 5 3.78 4.45 83.74
C GLY A 5 3.08 3.11 83.47
N PRO A 6 1.81 2.95 83.86
CA PRO A 6 0.92 2.03 83.18
C PRO A 6 0.18 2.75 82.04
N CYS A 7 -0.20 1.95 81.05
CA CYS A 7 -1.05 2.34 79.93
C CYS A 7 -0.34 3.24 78.92
N ALA A 8 0.87 2.85 78.50
CA ALA A 8 1.24 3.06 77.10
C ALA A 8 0.06 2.56 76.28
N PHE A 9 -0.66 3.53 75.73
CA PHE A 9 -1.61 3.47 74.63
C PHE A 9 -1.33 2.20 73.82
N LEU A 10 -2.01 1.10 74.19
CA LEU A 10 -2.12 -0.07 73.35
C LEU A 10 -3.02 0.37 72.20
N VAL A 11 -2.49 1.23 71.32
CA VAL A 11 -2.88 1.23 69.92
C VAL A 11 -2.44 -0.13 69.45
N ARG A 12 -3.34 -1.08 69.70
CA ARG A 12 -3.42 -2.37 69.09
C ARG A 12 -3.15 -2.10 67.63
N ALA A 13 -1.91 -2.39 67.20
CA ALA A 13 -1.46 -2.08 65.85
C ALA A 13 -2.56 -2.59 64.92
N PRO A 14 -3.19 -1.73 64.10
CA PRO A 14 -4.12 -2.25 63.13
C PRO A 14 -3.31 -3.24 62.31
N ILE A 15 -3.81 -4.48 62.27
CA ILE A 15 -3.35 -5.56 61.40
C ILE A 15 -2.83 -4.88 60.15
N SER A 16 -1.52 -4.95 59.95
CA SER A 16 -0.86 -4.32 58.81
C SER A 16 -1.42 -5.05 57.60
N ILE A 17 -2.51 -4.52 57.05
CA ILE A 17 -3.03 -4.92 55.76
C ILE A 17 -1.95 -4.40 54.83
N PHE A 18 -0.91 -5.20 54.64
CA PHE A 18 -0.12 -5.17 53.43
C PHE A 18 -1.13 -5.45 52.31
N VAL A 19 -1.87 -4.41 51.92
CA VAL A 19 -2.42 -4.33 50.57
C VAL A 19 -1.18 -4.46 49.73
N GLY A 20 -0.95 -5.69 49.23
CA GLY A 20 0.15 -5.98 48.33
C GLY A 20 0.12 -4.87 47.31
N GLN A 21 1.17 -4.04 47.33
CA GLN A 21 1.31 -2.92 46.42
C GLN A 21 1.24 -3.56 45.05
N SER A 22 0.08 -3.48 44.40
CA SER A 22 -0.11 -4.03 43.08
C SER A 22 0.91 -3.32 42.22
N GLU A 23 1.88 -4.07 41.72
CA GLU A 23 2.92 -3.50 40.88
C GLU A 23 2.27 -2.70 39.76
N PRO A 24 2.83 -1.54 39.39
CA PRO A 24 2.26 -0.73 38.34
C PRO A 24 2.13 -1.58 37.09
N LYS A 25 0.96 -1.50 36.44
CA LYS A 25 0.75 -2.13 35.14
C LYS A 25 1.91 -1.72 34.24
N GLY A 26 2.53 -2.71 33.59
CA GLY A 26 3.65 -2.48 32.69
C GLY A 26 3.32 -1.45 31.61
N PRO A 27 4.34 -0.85 30.98
CA PRO A 27 4.14 0.13 29.93
C PRO A 27 3.29 -0.46 28.78
N PRO A 28 2.57 0.38 28.03
CA PRO A 28 1.92 -0.06 26.81
C PRO A 28 2.89 -0.79 25.89
N GLY A 29 2.39 -1.78 25.15
CA GLY A 29 3.18 -2.47 24.13
C GLY A 29 3.64 -1.50 23.03
N PRO A 30 4.66 -1.89 22.24
CA PRO A 30 5.09 -1.10 21.10
C PRO A 30 3.98 -0.99 20.06
N ASP A 31 4.06 0.04 19.22
CA ASP A 31 3.15 0.21 18.09
C ASP A 31 3.20 -0.99 17.14
N GLY A 32 2.07 -1.24 16.48
CA GLY A 32 1.99 -2.26 15.43
C GLY A 32 2.92 -1.94 14.26
N LYS A 33 3.33 -2.99 13.54
CA LYS A 33 4.10 -2.81 12.29
C LYS A 33 3.23 -2.08 11.26
N PRO A 34 3.82 -1.28 10.35
CA PRO A 34 3.11 -0.74 9.20
C PRO A 34 2.39 -1.83 8.42
N GLY A 35 1.27 -1.47 7.79
CA GLY A 35 0.56 -2.37 6.87
C GLY A 35 1.43 -2.75 5.68
N ALA A 36 1.07 -3.84 5.01
CA ALA A 36 1.70 -4.22 3.75
C ALA A 36 1.41 -3.17 2.65
N ASP A 37 2.31 -3.09 1.67
CA ASP A 37 2.10 -2.26 0.49
C ASP A 37 0.81 -2.65 -0.24
N GLY A 38 0.17 -1.66 -0.88
CA GLY A 38 -1.01 -1.89 -1.71
C GLY A 38 -0.69 -2.76 -2.93
N ASN A 39 -1.69 -3.43 -3.49
CA ASN A 39 -1.54 -4.17 -4.73
C ASN A 39 -1.16 -3.22 -5.90
N PRO A 40 -0.39 -3.70 -6.90
CA PRO A 40 -0.16 -2.94 -8.12
C PRO A 40 -1.46 -2.49 -8.79
N GLY A 41 -1.40 -1.35 -9.49
CA GLY A 41 -2.52 -0.86 -10.28
C GLY A 41 -2.90 -1.79 -11.43
N GLN A 42 -4.12 -1.66 -11.94
CA GLN A 42 -4.56 -2.41 -13.11
C GLN A 42 -3.77 -1.99 -14.36
N PRO A 43 -3.58 -2.90 -15.35
CA PRO A 43 -3.01 -2.54 -16.64
C PRO A 43 -3.77 -1.37 -17.29
N GLY A 44 -3.04 -0.53 -18.02
CA GLY A 44 -3.65 0.55 -18.79
C GLY A 44 -4.58 0.06 -19.91
N PRO A 45 -5.42 0.94 -20.46
CA PRO A 45 -6.30 0.58 -21.58
C PRO A 45 -5.51 0.23 -22.84
N VAL A 46 -6.13 -0.54 -23.74
CA VAL A 46 -5.58 -0.84 -25.06
C VAL A 46 -5.40 0.47 -25.84
N GLY A 47 -4.26 0.60 -26.53
CA GLY A 47 -3.97 1.76 -27.37
C GLY A 47 -4.95 1.91 -28.55
N PRO A 48 -4.98 3.08 -29.21
CA PRO A 48 -5.82 3.29 -30.38
C PRO A 48 -5.40 2.36 -31.54
N PRO A 49 -6.33 2.01 -32.45
CA PRO A 49 -5.99 1.28 -33.66
C PRO A 49 -4.91 2.00 -34.48
N GLY A 50 -4.09 1.23 -35.19
CA GLY A 50 -3.12 1.77 -36.14
C GLY A 50 -3.79 2.52 -37.29
N THR A 51 -3.05 3.42 -37.94
CA THR A 51 -3.55 4.12 -39.13
C THR A 51 -3.84 3.12 -40.25
N PRO A 52 -4.85 3.37 -41.10
CA PRO A 52 -5.06 2.59 -42.31
C PRO A 52 -3.77 2.52 -43.13
N GLY A 53 -3.48 1.36 -43.71
CA GLY A 53 -2.38 1.21 -44.65
C GLY A 53 -2.57 2.14 -45.84
N GLU A 54 -1.47 2.64 -46.40
CA GLU A 54 -1.51 3.41 -47.64
C GLU A 54 -2.22 2.58 -48.72
N ARG A 55 -2.98 3.27 -49.59
CA ARG A 55 -3.64 2.59 -50.71
C ARG A 55 -2.57 1.84 -51.48
N GLY A 56 -2.67 0.51 -51.50
CA GLY A 56 -1.85 -0.30 -52.39
C GLY A 56 -2.07 0.26 -53.79
N ILE A 57 -0.99 0.74 -54.42
CA ILE A 57 -1.00 0.94 -55.86
C ILE A 57 -1.19 -0.46 -56.42
N CYS A 58 -2.44 -0.82 -56.69
CA CYS A 58 -2.79 -2.00 -57.42
C CYS A 58 -2.56 -1.61 -58.89
N PRO A 59 -1.43 -1.94 -59.54
CA PRO A 59 -1.42 -1.91 -60.99
C PRO A 59 -2.47 -2.93 -61.41
N LYS A 60 -3.66 -2.46 -61.79
CA LYS A 60 -4.78 -3.32 -62.21
C LYS A 60 -4.43 -4.17 -63.43
N TYR A 61 -3.26 -3.96 -64.03
CA TYR A 61 -2.82 -4.69 -65.18
C TYR A 61 -1.34 -5.02 -65.01
N CYS A 62 -1.05 -6.32 -64.99
CA CYS A 62 0.19 -6.85 -65.55
C CYS A 62 0.21 -6.36 -67.01
N ALA A 63 0.67 -5.13 -67.23
CA ALA A 63 0.75 -4.56 -68.56
C ALA A 63 1.76 -5.41 -69.31
N ILE A 64 1.29 -6.05 -70.35
CA ILE A 64 2.04 -6.86 -71.30
C ILE A 64 3.24 -6.06 -71.90
N ASP A 65 3.33 -4.76 -71.63
CA ASP A 65 4.35 -3.81 -72.10
C ASP A 65 4.82 -2.81 -71.01
N GLY A 66 5.26 -3.26 -69.83
CA GLY A 66 6.22 -2.54 -68.95
C GLY A 66 5.93 -1.10 -68.47
N GLY A 67 4.72 -0.58 -68.61
CA GLY A 67 4.36 0.79 -68.24
C GLY A 67 3.60 0.86 -66.91
N ILE A 68 4.09 1.68 -65.97
CA ILE A 68 3.40 1.98 -64.71
C ILE A 68 2.42 3.14 -64.97
N PHE A 69 1.14 2.82 -65.14
CA PHE A 69 0.09 3.82 -65.24
C PHE A 69 -0.58 3.96 -63.88
N PHE A 70 -0.50 5.15 -63.29
CA PHE A 70 -1.23 5.49 -62.09
C PHE A 70 -2.69 5.84 -62.45
N GLU A 71 -3.61 5.60 -61.52
CA GLU A 71 -5.05 5.91 -61.64
C GLU A 71 -5.33 7.42 -61.87
N ASP A 72 -4.31 8.27 -61.80
CA ASP A 72 -4.36 9.72 -62.00
C ASP A 72 -4.23 10.15 -63.48
N GLY A 73 -4.12 9.20 -64.42
CA GLY A 73 -4.17 9.47 -65.86
C GLY A 73 -2.97 10.25 -66.40
N THR A 74 -1.94 10.50 -65.59
CA THR A 74 -0.73 11.21 -66.03
C THR A 74 0.34 10.20 -66.45
N ARG A 75 0.55 10.10 -67.76
CA ARG A 75 1.59 9.24 -68.36
C ARG A 75 2.97 9.91 -68.17
N ARG A 76 3.94 9.18 -67.63
CA ARG A 76 5.39 9.48 -67.77
C ARG A 76 6.07 8.31 -68.46
#